data_AF-A0A7Z8VP26-F1
#
_entry.id   AF-A0A7Z8VP26-F1
#
_cell.length_a   1.000
_cell.length_b   1.000
_cell.length_c   1.000
_cell.angle_alpha   90.00
_cell.angle_beta   90.00
_cell.angle_gamma   90.00
#
_symmetry.space_group_name_H-M   'P 1'
#
loop_
_entity.id
_entity.type
_entity.pdbx_description
1 polymer ?
#
loop_
_entity_poly.entity_id
_entity_poly.type
_entity_poly.pdbx_seq_one_letter_code
_entity_poly.pdbx_strand_id
1 'polypeptide(L)'
;MVQNNDPFVCHEFLLALEQSGSISEANGWQSKHLLVFEQQELIAAMPLYLKNHSRGEYVFDQQWADAYYQSGMDYYPKWLNSIPFTPCQGQRILIKKGQDIPAVMKLCVDTIKLKFPNY
;
A
#
# COMPACT_ATOMS: atom_id res chain seq x y z
N MET A 1 -0.41 14.57 10.05
CA MET A 1 -0.95 13.20 9.96
C MET A 1 0.12 12.16 10.23
N VAL A 2 1.35 12.38 9.76
CA VAL A 2 2.54 11.63 10.23
C VAL A 2 2.69 11.82 11.74
N GLN A 3 2.83 10.72 12.46
CA GLN A 3 3.04 10.65 13.91
C GLN A 3 4.51 10.39 14.19
N ASN A 4 5.01 10.92 15.31
CA ASN A 4 6.37 10.69 15.81
C ASN A 4 7.49 10.98 14.80
N ASN A 5 7.23 11.82 13.80
CA ASN A 5 8.14 12.07 12.67
C ASN A 5 8.65 10.79 12.00
N ASP A 6 7.79 9.77 11.86
CA ASP A 6 8.11 8.53 11.14
C ASP A 6 8.57 8.88 9.71
N PRO A 7 9.88 8.72 9.40
CA PRO A 7 10.45 9.20 8.15
C PRO A 7 9.97 8.37 6.95
N PHE A 8 9.50 7.15 7.19
CA PHE A 8 9.22 6.16 6.15
C PHE A 8 7.87 6.34 5.47
N VAL A 9 7.00 7.16 6.07
CA VAL A 9 5.67 7.52 5.53
C VAL A 9 5.59 8.98 5.07
N CYS A 10 6.70 9.71 5.17
CA CYS A 10 6.79 11.07 4.63
C CYS A 10 6.82 11.06 3.11
N HIS A 11 6.27 12.12 2.52
CA HIS A 11 6.18 12.26 1.07
C HIS A 11 7.56 12.18 0.40
N GLU A 12 8.56 12.85 0.97
CA GLU A 12 9.92 12.90 0.44
C GLU A 12 10.56 11.51 0.35
N PHE A 13 10.33 10.66 1.35
CA PHE A 13 10.86 9.30 1.36
C PHE A 13 10.17 8.42 0.31
N LEU A 14 8.84 8.46 0.26
CA LEU A 14 8.06 7.69 -0.73
C LEU A 14 8.40 8.14 -2.16
N LEU A 15 8.50 9.45 -2.38
CA LEU A 15 8.89 10.03 -3.67
C LEU A 15 10.32 9.62 -4.05
N ALA A 16 11.26 9.61 -3.10
CA ALA A 16 12.63 9.16 -3.38
C ALA A 16 12.69 7.69 -3.81
N LEU A 17 11.86 6.82 -3.24
CA LEU A 17 11.75 5.43 -3.68
C LEU A 17 11.25 5.33 -5.13
N GLU A 18 10.26 6.14 -5.51
CA GLU A 18 9.72 6.18 -6.88
C GLU A 18 10.72 6.75 -7.88
N GLN A 19 11.29 7.92 -7.58
CA GLN A 19 12.21 8.61 -8.48
C GLN A 19 13.54 7.89 -8.66
N SER A 20 14.01 7.17 -7.64
CA SER A 20 15.22 6.34 -7.75
C SER A 20 15.00 5.07 -8.58
N GLY A 21 13.75 4.73 -8.91
CA GLY A 21 13.39 3.48 -9.60
C GLY A 21 13.40 2.24 -8.70
N SER A 22 13.68 2.39 -7.40
CA SER A 22 13.61 1.31 -6.41
C SER A 22 12.23 0.66 -6.42
N ILE A 23 11.18 1.48 -6.47
CA ILE A 23 9.82 1.04 -6.83
C ILE A 23 9.51 1.46 -8.25
N SER A 24 9.40 0.46 -9.11
CA SER A 24 9.05 0.61 -10.52
C SER A 24 8.36 -0.67 -10.99
N GLU A 25 7.62 -0.57 -12.10
CA GLU A 25 6.91 -1.73 -12.66
C GLU A 25 7.89 -2.86 -13.01
N ALA A 26 9.09 -2.50 -13.50
CA ALA A 26 10.17 -3.43 -13.80
C ALA A 26 10.65 -4.22 -12.56
N ASN A 27 10.57 -3.61 -11.37
CA ASN A 27 10.89 -4.24 -10.09
C ASN A 27 9.65 -4.84 -9.40
N GLY A 28 8.54 -4.99 -10.13
CA GLY A 28 7.30 -5.60 -9.65
C GLY A 28 6.49 -4.73 -8.69
N TRP A 29 6.76 -3.42 -8.64
CA TRP A 29 6.03 -2.44 -7.82
C TRP A 29 5.23 -1.48 -8.68
N GLN A 30 3.96 -1.31 -8.39
CA GLN A 30 3.13 -0.26 -9.00
C GLN A 30 2.52 0.61 -7.90
N SER A 31 2.96 1.86 -7.80
CA SER A 31 2.41 2.82 -6.84
C SER A 31 0.96 3.13 -7.15
N LYS A 32 0.11 3.01 -6.13
CA LYS A 32 -1.34 3.25 -6.16
C LYS A 32 -1.78 3.91 -4.84
N HIS A 33 -1.00 4.88 -4.36
CA HIS A 33 -1.29 5.60 -3.12
C HIS A 33 -2.75 6.06 -3.08
N LEU A 34 -3.43 5.74 -1.99
CA LEU A 34 -4.84 6.06 -1.82
C LEU A 34 -4.96 7.31 -0.95
N LEU A 35 -5.73 8.28 -1.44
CA LEU A 35 -6.00 9.55 -0.76
C LEU A 35 -7.50 9.68 -0.51
N VAL A 36 -7.86 10.13 0.69
CA VAL A 36 -9.26 10.38 1.09
C VAL A 36 -9.42 11.87 1.36
N PHE A 37 -10.39 12.47 0.67
CA PHE A 37 -10.69 13.89 0.77
C PHE A 37 -12.09 14.12 1.34
N GLU A 38 -12.23 15.13 2.18
CA GLU A 38 -13.50 15.69 2.64
C GLU A 38 -13.54 17.16 2.24
N GLN A 39 -14.48 17.56 1.38
CA GLN A 39 -14.64 18.95 0.94
C GLN A 39 -13.33 19.63 0.44
N GLN A 40 -12.45 18.87 -0.22
CA GLN A 40 -11.10 19.25 -0.70
C GLN A 40 -9.97 19.18 0.34
N GLU A 41 -10.27 18.91 1.60
CA GLU A 41 -9.25 18.65 2.60
C GLU A 41 -8.81 17.19 2.58
N LEU A 42 -7.49 16.94 2.55
CA LEU A 42 -6.93 15.61 2.69
C LEU A 42 -7.08 15.12 4.15
N ILE A 43 -7.96 14.14 4.36
CA ILE A 43 -8.24 13.58 5.69
C ILE A 43 -7.56 12.24 5.93
N ALA A 44 -7.17 11.53 4.88
CA ALA A 44 -6.31 10.35 5.00
C ALA A 44 -5.44 10.10 3.77
N ALA A 45 -4.30 9.47 3.97
CA ALA A 45 -3.41 8.99 2.93
C ALA A 45 -2.87 7.59 3.28
N MET A 46 -2.72 6.74 2.29
CA MET A 46 -2.29 5.35 2.46
C MET A 46 -1.27 4.99 1.38
N PRO A 47 -0.02 4.67 1.75
CA PRO A 47 0.91 4.00 0.86
C PRO A 47 0.33 2.66 0.43
N LEU A 48 0.13 2.47 -0.87
CA LEU A 48 -0.53 1.29 -1.40
C LEU A 48 0.08 0.96 -2.76
N TYR A 49 0.35 -0.33 -2.98
CA TYR A 49 1.02 -0.82 -4.16
C TYR A 49 0.34 -2.06 -4.70
N LEU A 50 0.33 -2.21 -6.02
CA LEU A 50 0.11 -3.50 -6.68
C LEU A 50 1.47 -4.19 -6.88
N LYS A 51 1.52 -5.47 -6.55
CA LYS A 51 2.75 -6.27 -6.55
C LYS A 51 2.62 -7.51 -7.41
N ASN A 52 3.56 -7.67 -8.34
CA ASN A 52 3.62 -8.81 -9.27
C ASN A 52 4.48 -9.98 -8.76
N HIS A 53 5.18 -9.79 -7.65
CA HIS A 53 5.93 -10.81 -6.93
C HIS A 53 6.15 -10.36 -5.48
N SER A 54 6.55 -11.26 -4.58
CA SER A 54 6.75 -10.91 -3.15
C SER A 54 8.14 -10.38 -2.77
N ARG A 55 9.09 -10.26 -3.70
CA ARG A 55 10.42 -9.67 -3.36
C ARG A 55 10.28 -8.23 -2.84
N GLY A 56 10.99 -7.90 -1.76
CA GLY A 56 11.09 -6.55 -1.20
C GLY A 56 9.99 -6.12 -0.22
N GLU A 57 9.01 -6.98 0.10
CA GLU A 57 7.93 -6.66 1.05
C GLU A 57 8.12 -7.22 2.47
N TYR A 58 9.23 -7.93 2.72
CA TYR A 58 9.56 -8.61 3.99
C TYR A 58 8.47 -9.56 4.52
N VAL A 59 7.57 -10.01 3.65
CA VAL A 59 6.65 -11.13 3.90
C VAL A 59 7.12 -12.31 3.04
N PHE A 60 7.26 -13.48 3.67
CA PHE A 60 7.71 -14.71 3.01
C PHE A 60 6.50 -15.61 2.73
N ASP A 61 5.77 -15.28 1.67
CA ASP A 61 4.51 -15.92 1.27
C ASP A 61 4.65 -16.82 0.04
N GLN A 62 5.87 -17.25 -0.30
CA GLN A 62 6.12 -18.07 -1.50
C GLN A 62 5.25 -19.33 -1.50
N GLN A 63 5.06 -19.95 -0.33
CA GLN A 63 4.22 -21.14 -0.19
C GLN A 63 2.74 -20.86 -0.53
N TRP A 64 2.25 -19.64 -0.29
CA TRP A 64 0.89 -19.26 -0.67
C TRP A 64 0.79 -19.04 -2.18
N ALA A 65 1.77 -18.36 -2.77
CA ALA A 65 1.83 -18.20 -4.22
C ALA A 65 1.88 -19.56 -4.94
N ASP A 66 2.68 -20.50 -4.43
CA ASP A 66 2.77 -21.86 -4.97
C ASP A 66 1.44 -22.62 -4.87
N ALA A 67 0.72 -22.49 -3.74
CA ALA A 67 -0.57 -23.15 -3.55
C ALA A 67 -1.67 -22.58 -4.48
N TYR A 68 -1.68 -21.27 -4.73
CA TYR A 68 -2.58 -20.63 -5.69
C TYR A 68 -2.28 -21.11 -7.11
N TYR A 69 -1.00 -21.15 -7.49
CA TYR A 69 -0.59 -21.69 -8.78
C TYR A 69 -1.03 -23.15 -8.97
N GLN A 70 -0.83 -23.99 -7.95
CA GLN A 70 -1.26 -25.41 -7.98
C GLN A 70 -2.79 -25.59 -8.07
N SER A 71 -3.56 -24.61 -7.60
CA SER A 71 -5.03 -24.62 -7.69
C SER A 71 -5.57 -23.91 -8.93
N GLY A 72 -4.69 -23.43 -9.83
CA GLY A 72 -5.09 -22.70 -11.04
C GLY A 72 -5.69 -21.32 -10.75
N MET A 73 -5.40 -20.74 -9.58
CA MET A 73 -5.82 -19.41 -9.18
C MET A 73 -4.66 -18.41 -9.28
N ASP A 74 -5.00 -17.15 -9.54
CA ASP A 74 -4.01 -16.07 -9.59
C ASP A 74 -3.70 -15.57 -8.18
N TYR A 75 -2.43 -15.61 -7.79
CA TYR A 75 -1.94 -14.98 -6.55
C TYR A 75 -1.49 -13.53 -6.76
N TYR A 76 -1.02 -13.22 -7.97
CA TYR A 76 -0.53 -11.92 -8.37
C TYR A 76 -1.36 -11.38 -9.55
N PRO A 77 -1.44 -10.05 -9.72
CA PRO A 77 -0.95 -9.05 -8.78
C PRO A 77 -1.77 -9.05 -7.48
N LYS A 78 -1.13 -8.64 -6.39
CA LYS A 78 -1.79 -8.47 -5.09
C LYS A 78 -1.65 -7.05 -4.58
N TRP A 79 -2.60 -6.63 -3.77
CA TRP A 79 -2.52 -5.39 -3.01
C TRP A 79 -1.56 -5.52 -1.83
N LEU A 80 -0.71 -4.51 -1.67
CA LEU A 80 0.21 -4.41 -0.55
C LEU A 80 0.17 -3.00 0.04
N ASN A 81 -0.21 -2.93 1.31
CA ASN A 81 0.01 -1.75 2.13
C ASN A 81 1.25 -2.00 3.00
N SER A 82 2.39 -1.47 2.56
CA SER A 82 3.65 -1.53 3.31
C SER A 82 4.54 -0.37 2.90
N ILE A 83 5.72 -0.25 3.53
CA ILE A 83 6.78 0.63 3.04
C ILE A 83 7.81 -0.25 2.31
N PRO A 84 8.07 -0.01 1.01
CA PRO A 84 9.01 -0.80 0.23
C PRO A 84 10.41 -0.81 0.84
N PHE A 85 11.07 -1.97 0.85
CA PHE A 85 12.48 -2.12 1.27
C PHE A 85 12.79 -1.58 2.68
N THR A 86 11.76 -1.46 3.54
CA THR A 86 11.86 -0.87 4.86
C THR A 86 11.25 -1.81 5.92
N PRO A 87 12.04 -2.66 6.59
CA PRO A 87 11.55 -3.61 7.60
C PRO A 87 11.31 -2.95 8.96
N CYS A 88 10.65 -1.79 8.96
CA CYS A 88 10.36 -1.01 10.16
C CYS A 88 8.86 -1.01 10.46
N GLN A 89 8.52 -1.16 11.73
CA GLN A 89 7.17 -0.87 12.20
C GLN A 89 6.90 0.64 12.07
N GLY A 90 5.64 1.01 11.86
CA GLY A 90 5.27 2.40 11.67
C GLY A 90 3.85 2.54 11.14
N GLN A 91 3.46 3.76 10.81
CA GLN A 91 2.14 4.01 10.25
C GLN A 91 2.01 3.34 8.88
N ARG A 92 0.79 2.87 8.57
CA ARG A 92 0.40 2.28 7.27
C ARG A 92 -0.82 2.95 6.67
N ILE A 93 -1.47 3.78 7.48
CA ILE A 93 -2.44 4.77 7.04
C ILE A 93 -2.21 6.03 7.88
N LEU A 94 -2.18 7.16 7.19
CA LEU A 94 -2.11 8.49 7.77
C LEU A 94 -3.54 9.01 7.84
N ILE A 95 -4.08 9.19 9.04
CA ILE A 95 -5.45 9.71 9.23
C ILE A 95 -5.36 11.01 10.02
N LYS A 96 -6.10 12.03 9.60
CA LYS A 96 -6.23 13.31 10.29
C LYS A 96 -6.87 13.10 11.67
N LYS A 97 -6.33 13.78 12.69
CA LYS A 97 -6.84 13.68 14.07
C LYS A 97 -8.32 14.08 14.12
N GLY A 98 -9.12 13.33 14.88
CA GLY A 98 -10.56 13.56 15.06
C GLY A 98 -11.45 12.86 14.05
N GLN A 99 -10.88 12.18 13.05
CA GLN A 99 -11.63 11.36 12.10
C GLN A 99 -12.00 9.98 12.69
N ASP A 100 -13.12 9.42 12.25
CA ASP A 100 -13.53 8.05 12.58
C ASP A 100 -12.66 7.05 11.82
N ILE A 101 -11.70 6.46 12.52
CA ILE A 101 -10.72 5.53 11.94
C ILE A 101 -11.40 4.31 11.29
N PRO A 102 -12.29 3.56 11.98
CA PRO A 102 -13.06 2.49 11.34
C PRO A 102 -13.80 2.90 10.07
N ALA A 103 -14.48 4.05 10.06
CA ALA A 103 -15.23 4.52 8.90
C ALA A 103 -14.31 4.83 7.71
N VAL A 104 -13.20 5.54 7.95
CA VAL A 104 -12.19 5.84 6.92
C VAL A 104 -11.56 4.56 6.37
N MET A 105 -11.21 3.61 7.24
CA MET A 105 -10.66 2.32 6.81
C MET A 105 -11.64 1.54 5.94
N LYS A 106 -12.91 1.50 6.33
CA LYS A 106 -13.97 0.86 5.54
C LYS A 106 -14.10 1.52 4.16
N LEU A 107 -14.13 2.85 4.12
CA LEU A 107 -14.18 3.60 2.87
C LEU A 107 -12.99 3.27 1.95
N CYS A 108 -11.78 3.18 2.51
CA CYS A 108 -10.59 2.80 1.75
C CYS A 108 -10.73 1.41 1.12
N VAL A 109 -11.14 0.41 1.89
CA VAL A 109 -11.32 -0.97 1.42
C VAL A 109 -12.42 -1.05 0.37
N ASP A 110 -13.57 -0.41 0.61
CA ASP A 110 -14.69 -0.39 -0.33
C ASP A 110 -14.29 0.28 -1.65
N THR A 111 -13.50 1.36 -1.58
CA THR A 111 -13.00 2.07 -2.77
C THR A 111 -12.06 1.19 -3.59
N ILE A 112 -11.15 0.46 -2.94
CA ILE A 112 -10.24 -0.47 -3.62
C ILE A 112 -11.06 -1.53 -4.35
N LYS A 113 -11.99 -2.19 -3.67
CA LYS A 113 -12.86 -3.22 -4.26
C LYS A 113 -13.71 -2.69 -5.41
N LEU A 114 -14.24 -1.48 -5.29
CA LEU A 114 -15.08 -0.86 -6.31
C LEU A 114 -14.28 -0.51 -7.57
N LYS A 115 -13.07 0.08 -7.41
CA LYS A 115 -12.24 0.52 -8.54
C LYS A 115 -11.45 -0.61 -9.18
N PHE A 116 -11.19 -1.67 -8.43
CA PHE A 116 -10.33 -2.77 -8.83
C PHE A 116 -11.01 -4.12 -8.54
N PRO A 117 -12.18 -4.40 -9.16
CA PRO A 117 -13.03 -5.54 -8.80
C PRO A 117 -12.41 -6.91 -9.10
N ASN A 118 -11.36 -6.94 -9.91
CA ASN A 118 -10.64 -8.16 -10.28
C ASN A 118 -9.41 -8.42 -9.40
N TYR A 119 -9.23 -7.64 -8.32
CA TYR A 119 -8.09 -7.69 -7.41
C TYR A 119 -8.52 -7.62 -5.93
#